data_AF-A0A327JIW6-F1
#
_entry.id   AF-A0A327JIW6-F1
#
_cell.length_a   1.000
_cell.length_b   1.000
_cell.length_c   1.000
_cell.angle_alpha   90.00
_cell.angle_beta   90.00
_cell.angle_gamma   90.00
#
_symmetry.space_group_name_H-M   'P 1'
#
loop_
_entity.id
_entity.type
_entity.pdbx_description
1 polymer ?
#
loop_
_entity_poly.entity_id
_entity_poly.type
_entity_poly.pdbx_seq_one_letter_code
_entity_poly.pdbx_strand_id
1 'polypeptide(L)' 'MTDDRENWDAYMEAAIKLLGLTVRPEWREAVISHLIVNAGAASSVADFKAPETCLPAPEFDPRSTSADNSPKS' A
#
# COMPACT_ATOMS: atom_id res chain seq x y z
N MET A 1 -2.88 -8.26 -13.23
CA MET A 1 -4.30 -8.45 -12.87
C MET A 1 -5.08 -7.79 -13.99
N THR A 2 -5.75 -8.58 -14.84
CA THR A 2 -6.46 -8.08 -16.02
C THR A 2 -7.50 -7.03 -15.61
N ASP A 3 -7.62 -5.97 -16.41
CA ASP A 3 -8.49 -4.79 -16.27
C ASP A 3 -10.02 -5.08 -16.23
N ASP A 4 -10.43 -6.29 -15.86
CA ASP A 4 -11.83 -6.65 -15.77
C ASP A 4 -12.42 -6.08 -14.48
N ARG A 5 -13.37 -5.16 -14.67
CA ARG A 5 -14.11 -4.52 -13.58
C ARG A 5 -14.69 -5.52 -12.56
N GLU A 6 -15.18 -6.67 -13.05
CA GLU A 6 -15.75 -7.73 -12.22
C GLU A 6 -14.74 -8.30 -11.21
N ASN A 7 -13.45 -8.37 -11.58
CA ASN A 7 -12.40 -8.83 -10.66
C ASN A 7 -12.16 -7.83 -9.53
N TRP A 8 -12.27 -6.52 -9.81
CA TRP A 8 -12.11 -5.48 -8.79
C TRP A 8 -13.28 -5.42 -7.83
N ASP A 9 -14.51 -5.61 -8.33
CA ASP A 9 -15.69 -5.73 -7.47
C ASP A 9 -15.56 -6.94 -6.53
N ALA A 10 -15.23 -8.13 -7.06
CA ALA A 10 -15.04 -9.33 -6.26
C ALA A 10 -13.90 -9.18 -5.22
N TYR A 11 -12.78 -8.56 -5.62
CA TYR A 11 -11.68 -8.25 -4.71
C TYR A 11 -12.11 -7.32 -3.59
N MET A 12 -12.83 -6.23 -3.91
CA MET A 12 -13.32 -5.28 -2.91
C MET A 12 -14.26 -5.97 -1.91
N GLU A 13 -15.21 -6.80 -2.36
CA GLU A 13 -16.10 -7.55 -1.47
C GLU A 13 -15.34 -8.49 -0.53
N ALA A 14 -14.35 -9.21 -1.07
CA ALA A 14 -13.50 -10.09 -0.26
C ALA A 14 -12.70 -9.30 0.79
N ALA A 15 -12.13 -8.15 0.40
CA ALA A 15 -11.36 -7.28 1.29
C ALA A 15 -12.23 -6.65 2.39
N ILE A 16 -13.44 -6.19 2.04
CA ILE A 16 -14.41 -5.65 3.00
C ILE A 16 -14.71 -6.68 4.09
N LYS A 17 -15.00 -7.93 3.69
CA LYS A 17 -15.29 -9.03 4.62
C LYS A 17 -14.09 -9.39 5.48
N LEU A 18 -12.90 -9.50 4.87
CA LEU A 18 -11.67 -9.88 5.57
C LEU A 18 -11.25 -8.85 6.63
N LEU A 19 -11.37 -7.57 6.30
CA LEU A 19 -10.93 -6.46 7.16
C LEU A 19 -12.02 -5.94 8.10
N GLY A 20 -13.24 -6.47 8.01
CA GLY A 20 -14.38 -6.00 8.81
C GLY A 20 -14.78 -4.55 8.49
N LEU A 21 -14.60 -4.12 7.24
CA LEU A 21 -14.91 -2.76 6.82
C LEU A 21 -16.37 -2.62 6.40
N THR A 22 -16.83 -1.38 6.29
CA THR A 22 -18.12 -1.05 5.67
C THR A 22 -17.89 0.00 4.60
N VAL A 23 -18.32 -0.28 3.38
CA VAL A 23 -18.27 0.66 2.25
C VAL A 23 -19.70 1.06 1.91
N ARG A 24 -19.98 2.36 1.93
CA ARG A 24 -21.31 2.85 1.55
C ARG A 24 -21.53 2.68 0.05
N PRO A 25 -22.76 2.38 -0.41
CA PRO A 25 -23.03 2.12 -1.83
C PRO A 25 -22.54 3.24 -2.76
N GLU A 26 -22.72 4.50 -2.36
CA GLU A 26 -22.31 5.66 -3.13
C GLU A 26 -20.78 5.84 -3.25
N TRP A 27 -19.99 5.08 -2.48
CA TRP A 27 -18.52 5.12 -2.50
C TRP A 27 -17.88 4.03 -3.35
N ARG A 28 -18.64 3.00 -3.75
CA ARG A 28 -18.09 1.81 -4.40
C ARG A 28 -17.26 2.15 -5.64
N GLU A 29 -17.79 2.98 -6.51
CA GLU A 29 -17.10 3.40 -7.74
C GLU A 29 -15.78 4.12 -7.46
N ALA A 30 -15.76 4.99 -6.44
CA ALA A 30 -14.56 5.71 -6.06
C ALA A 30 -13.52 4.75 -5.44
N VAL A 31 -13.94 3.79 -4.62
CA VAL A 31 -13.03 2.78 -4.04
C VAL A 31 -12.39 1.96 -5.15
N ILE A 32 -13.19 1.44 -6.08
CA ILE A 32 -12.69 0.61 -7.19
C ILE A 32 -11.75 1.40 -8.09
N SER A 33 -12.10 2.64 -8.43
CA SER A 33 -11.23 3.52 -9.21
C SER A 33 -9.87 3.72 -8.55
N HIS A 34 -9.83 3.94 -7.23
CA HIS A 34 -8.57 4.06 -6.50
C HIS A 34 -7.80 2.74 -6.41
N LEU A 35 -8.49 1.60 -6.27
CA LEU A 35 -7.84 0.29 -6.29
C LEU A 35 -7.13 0.03 -7.62
N ILE A 36 -7.77 0.35 -8.75
CA ILE A 36 -7.17 0.22 -10.09
C ILE A 36 -5.91 1.07 -10.22
N VAL A 37 -5.99 2.36 -9.86
CA VAL A 37 -4.83 3.28 -9.91
C VAL A 37 -3.70 2.78 -9.01
N ASN A 38 -4.02 2.37 -7.79
CA ASN A 38 -3.04 1.88 -6.84
C ASN A 38 -2.40 0.56 -7.30
N ALA A 39 -3.14 -0.32 -7.97
CA ALA A 39 -2.61 -1.55 -8.54
C ALA A 39 -1.61 -1.28 -9.69
N GLY A 40 -1.86 -0.25 -10.49
CA GLY A 40 -0.90 0.24 -11.48
C GLY A 40 0.40 0.71 -10.83
N ALA A 41 0.32 1.51 -9.76
CA ALA A 41 1.49 1.94 -9.00
C ALA A 41 2.22 0.75 -8.35
N ALA A 42 1.49 -0.16 -7.73
CA ALA A 42 2.05 -1.37 -7.12
C ALA A 42 2.78 -2.25 -8.13
N SER A 43 2.28 -2.36 -9.37
CA SER A 43 2.95 -3.12 -10.44
C SER A 43 4.34 -2.56 -10.74
N SER A 44 4.49 -1.23 -10.76
CA SER A 44 5.82 -0.61 -10.98
C SER A 44 6.83 -0.91 -9.87
N VAL A 45 6.36 -1.10 -8.63
CA VAL A 45 7.19 -1.51 -7.49
C VAL A 45 7.45 -3.02 -7.54
N ALA A 46 6.48 -3.83 -7.94
CA ALA A 46 6.65 -5.28 -8.04
C ALA A 46 7.68 -5.69 -9.11
N ASP A 47 7.77 -4.92 -10.19
CA ASP A 47 8.76 -5.12 -11.26
C ASP A 47 10.19 -4.68 -10.86
N PHE A 48 10.34 -3.97 -9.75
CA PHE A 48 11.63 -3.60 -9.20
C PHE A 48 12.34 -4.83 -8.61
N LYS A 49 13.44 -5.25 -9.22
CA LYS A 49 14.31 -6.32 -8.70
C LYS A 49 15.18 -5.81 -7.56
N ALA A 50 14.63 -5.82 -6.35
CA ALA A 50 15.40 -5.54 -5.15
C ALA A 50 16.51 -6.59 -4.96
N PRO A 51 17.72 -6.20 -4.52
CA PRO A 51 18.73 -7.16 -4.10
C PRO A 51 18.19 -8.05 -2.96
N GLU A 52 18.58 -9.32 -2.92
CA GLU A 52 18.25 -10.24 -1.81
C GLU A 52 18.75 -9.74 -0.44
N THR A 53 19.77 -8.88 -0.45
CA THR A 53 20.32 -8.22 0.74
C THR A 53 19.54 -7.00 1.18
N CYS A 54 18.50 -6.59 0.43
CA CYS A 54 17.67 -5.45 0.77
C CYS A 54 16.85 -5.80 2.02
N LEU A 55 17.06 -5.05 3.09
CA LEU A 55 16.25 -5.14 4.30
C LEU A 55 15.06 -4.19 4.19
N PRO A 56 13.96 -4.46 4.92
CA PRO A 56 12.90 -3.49 5.12
C PRO A 56 13.49 -2.14 5.59
N ALA A 57 12.84 -1.04 5.21
CA ALA A 57 13.22 0.27 5.72
C ALA A 57 13.25 0.24 7.27
N PRO A 58 14.15 1.02 7.90
CA PRO A 58 14.25 1.03 9.36
C PRO A 58 12.89 1.31 10.01
N GLU A 59 12.55 0.53 11.02
CA GLU A 59 11.39 0.82 11.87
C GLU A 59 11.67 2.12 12.64
N PHE A 60 10.67 2.98 12.71
CA PHE A 60 10.75 4.16 13.56
C PHE A 60 10.79 3.73 15.03
N ASP A 61 11.95 3.86 15.69
CA ASP A 61 12.07 3.70 17.14
C ASP A 61 11.97 5.09 17.81
N PRO A 62 10.88 5.40 18.54
CA PRO A 62 10.75 6.68 19.24
C PRO A 62 11.81 6.89 20.35
N ARG A 63 12.59 5.85 20.69
CA ARG A 63 13.69 5.89 21.66
C ARG A 63 15.06 5.89 21.01
N SER A 64 15.13 5.76 19.67
CA SER A 64 16.37 5.95 18.91
C SER A 64 16.73 7.43 18.97
N THR A 65 17.65 7.78 19.86
CA THR A 65 18.23 9.12 19.97
C THR A 65 19.18 9.37 18.80
N SER A 66 18.68 9.44 17.56
CA SER A 66 19.43 10.05 16.46
C SER A 66 19.16 11.54 16.46
N ALA A 67 19.60 12.20 17.53
CA ALA A 67 19.86 13.63 17.55
C ALA A 67 21.34 13.83 17.87
N ASP A 68 22.21 13.36 16.98
CA ASP A 68 23.56 13.90 16.93
C ASP A 68 23.48 15.27 16.24
N ASN A 69 23.14 16.28 17.05
CA ASN A 69 23.27 17.70 16.73
C ASN A 69 24.54 18.24 17.39
N SER A 70 25.65 17.49 17.37
CA SER A 70 26.92 18.02 17.84
C SER A 70 27.31 19.24 16.98
N PRO A 71 27.48 20.45 17.57
CA PRO A 71 27.97 21.58 16.82
C PRO A 71 29.40 21.28 16.37
N LYS A 72 29.63 21.32 15.05
CA LYS A 72 30.98 21.23 14.46
C LYS A 72 31.84 22.31 15.12
N SER A 73 32.86 21.88 15.85
CA SER A 73 33.90 22.73 16.42
C SER A 73 34.92 23.11 15.36
#